data_AF-A0A7X4W146-F1
#
_entry.id   AF-A0A7X4W146-F1
#
_cell.length_a   1.000
_cell.length_b   1.000
_cell.length_c   1.000
_cell.angle_alpha   90.00
_cell.angle_beta   90.00
_cell.angle_gamma   90.00
#
_symmetry.space_group_name_H-M   'P 1'
#
loop_
_entity.id
_entity.type
_entity.pdbx_description
1 polymer ?
#
loop_
_entity_poly.entity_id
_entity_poly.type
_entity_poly.pdbx_seq_one_letter_code
_entity_poly.pdbx_strand_id
1 'polypeptide(L)'
;MAALERDLERDLERYRRSRGYANLLIDASRFPALLKSQVWYTLLVPDNQWKLHADNFQRYQSMALELLSLLMDRVFNYHRRAYLEPRLELVALEDARGNLPDTKEYQLIVDGSETALIDDIRQMKEAIEQQRQAIYRSSKANGVSAIQIDAHLYSPLLHLGKDSRIRVEPVALNDSEFRFVEDLKGWLERNQQALAERGEQLYLLRNLVKQGIGFFEAGGFYPDFILWQVQDDRQRIVFVDPHGLRHTGPKDEKIEFGERIKEVERRLKSEHVELESVILAPSSTTREWIISHWGMTAEELRTKHVLFMSDSNYLDSLMQVVAGQPAEAATMQP
;
A
#
# COMPACT_ATOMS: atom_id res chain seq x y z
N MET A 1 17.46 -29.63 -26.35
CA MET A 1 17.12 -28.25 -26.76
C MET A 1 15.65 -28.14 -27.17
N ALA A 2 15.21 -28.66 -28.31
CA ALA A 2 13.82 -28.51 -28.77
C ALA A 2 12.73 -29.11 -27.84
N ALA A 3 13.01 -30.19 -27.08
CA ALA A 3 12.07 -30.71 -26.08
C ALA A 3 11.91 -29.77 -24.88
N LEU A 4 12.97 -29.04 -24.55
CA LEU A 4 13.06 -28.18 -23.36
C LEU A 4 12.50 -26.80 -23.58
N GLU A 5 12.71 -26.26 -24.77
CA GLU A 5 12.01 -25.06 -25.22
C GLU A 5 10.50 -25.29 -25.18
N ARG A 6 10.03 -26.47 -25.62
CA ARG A 6 8.61 -26.86 -25.55
C ARG A 6 8.09 -27.03 -24.14
N ASP A 7 8.87 -27.56 -23.22
CA ASP A 7 8.45 -27.69 -21.81
C ASP A 7 8.37 -26.32 -21.12
N LEU A 8 9.36 -25.44 -21.33
CA LEU A 8 9.38 -24.09 -20.79
C LEU A 8 8.24 -23.23 -21.35
N GLU A 9 7.98 -23.31 -22.66
CA GLU A 9 6.83 -22.64 -23.30
C GLU A 9 5.50 -23.10 -22.69
N ARG A 10 5.31 -24.41 -22.53
CA ARG A 10 4.10 -24.98 -21.92
C ARG A 10 3.92 -24.50 -20.48
N ASP A 11 4.99 -24.44 -19.70
CA ASP A 11 4.94 -23.98 -18.30
C ASP A 11 4.62 -22.50 -18.21
N LEU A 12 5.20 -21.68 -19.08
CA LEU A 12 4.90 -20.25 -19.15
C LEU A 12 3.47 -19.99 -19.64
N GLU A 13 2.96 -20.79 -20.58
CA GLU A 13 1.55 -20.75 -21.00
C GLU A 13 0.58 -21.12 -19.87
N ARG A 14 0.93 -22.11 -19.04
CA ARG A 14 0.15 -22.44 -17.83
C ARG A 14 0.14 -21.27 -16.85
N TYR A 15 1.28 -20.64 -16.65
CA TYR A 15 1.40 -19.47 -15.80
C TYR A 15 0.59 -18.28 -16.36
N ARG A 16 0.64 -18.00 -17.68
CA ARG A 16 -0.18 -16.97 -18.35
C ARG A 16 -1.67 -17.18 -18.09
N ARG A 17 -2.15 -18.42 -18.22
CA ARG A 17 -3.56 -18.77 -18.02
C ARG A 17 -3.99 -18.63 -16.56
N SER A 18 -3.16 -19.07 -15.61
CA SER A 18 -3.48 -18.94 -14.18
C SER A 18 -3.57 -17.48 -13.74
N ARG A 19 -2.86 -16.58 -14.43
CA ARG A 19 -2.92 -15.12 -14.22
C ARG A 19 -4.04 -14.42 -14.98
N GLY A 20 -4.72 -15.11 -15.90
CA GLY A 20 -5.80 -14.52 -16.71
C GLY A 20 -5.31 -13.59 -17.83
N TYR A 21 -4.04 -13.67 -18.25
CA TYR A 21 -3.45 -12.79 -19.28
C TYR A 21 -3.83 -13.24 -20.70
N ALA A 22 -5.13 -13.21 -21.01
CA ALA A 22 -5.68 -13.74 -22.26
C ALA A 22 -5.15 -13.03 -23.53
N ASN A 23 -4.80 -11.75 -23.43
CA ASN A 23 -4.31 -10.90 -24.53
C ASN A 23 -2.77 -10.85 -24.66
N LEU A 24 -2.04 -11.67 -23.91
CA LEU A 24 -0.59 -11.79 -24.03
C LEU A 24 -0.24 -12.99 -24.92
N LEU A 25 0.66 -12.81 -25.90
CA LEU A 25 1.15 -13.88 -26.77
C LEU A 25 2.60 -14.24 -26.43
N ILE A 26 2.89 -15.54 -26.40
CA ILE A 26 4.23 -16.06 -26.10
C ILE A 26 4.87 -16.53 -27.40
N ASP A 27 6.08 -16.03 -27.69
CA ASP A 27 6.91 -16.46 -28.81
C ASP A 27 8.18 -17.12 -28.26
N ALA A 28 8.15 -18.46 -28.15
CA ALA A 28 9.24 -19.24 -27.55
C ALA A 28 10.56 -19.11 -28.31
N SER A 29 10.54 -18.73 -29.59
CA SER A 29 11.75 -18.51 -30.39
C SER A 29 12.65 -17.40 -29.83
N ARG A 30 12.08 -16.50 -29.00
CA ARG A 30 12.79 -15.37 -28.39
C ARG A 30 13.41 -15.68 -27.03
N PHE A 31 13.05 -16.80 -26.39
CA PHE A 31 13.55 -17.12 -25.05
C PHE A 31 15.08 -17.14 -24.96
N PRO A 32 15.83 -17.74 -25.92
CA PRO A 32 17.29 -17.73 -25.85
C PRO A 32 17.90 -16.33 -25.87
N ALA A 33 17.29 -15.38 -26.59
CA ALA A 33 17.77 -14.00 -26.62
C ALA A 33 17.47 -13.27 -25.29
N LEU A 34 16.27 -13.47 -24.74
CA LEU A 34 15.86 -12.88 -23.46
C LEU A 34 16.74 -13.36 -22.30
N LEU A 35 16.97 -14.68 -22.21
CA LEU A 35 17.77 -15.33 -21.15
C LEU A 35 19.29 -15.20 -21.32
N LYS A 36 19.77 -14.58 -22.41
CA LYS A 36 21.18 -14.21 -22.57
C LYS A 36 21.44 -12.74 -22.24
N SER A 37 20.39 -11.93 -22.14
CA SER A 37 20.50 -10.51 -21.87
C SER A 37 20.97 -10.25 -20.44
N GLN A 38 21.87 -9.29 -20.28
CA GLN A 38 22.38 -8.82 -18.97
C GLN A 38 21.69 -7.53 -18.51
N VAL A 39 20.63 -7.11 -19.22
CA VAL A 39 20.05 -5.77 -19.04
C VAL A 39 18.92 -5.74 -18.02
N TRP A 40 18.20 -6.86 -17.84
CA TRP A 40 16.91 -6.85 -17.12
C TRP A 40 16.87 -7.74 -15.87
N TYR A 41 17.91 -8.51 -15.61
CA TYR A 41 18.05 -9.31 -14.39
C TYR A 41 19.52 -9.56 -14.03
N THR A 42 19.77 -9.80 -12.75
CA THR A 42 21.04 -10.32 -12.21
C THR A 42 20.71 -11.59 -11.45
N LEU A 43 21.43 -12.68 -11.74
CA LEU A 43 21.22 -13.95 -11.09
C LEU A 43 22.30 -14.18 -10.02
N LEU A 44 21.89 -14.36 -8.77
CA LEU A 44 22.78 -14.69 -7.65
C LEU A 44 22.60 -16.17 -7.30
N VAL A 45 23.56 -17.00 -7.69
CA VAL A 45 23.52 -18.45 -7.46
C VAL A 45 24.80 -18.88 -6.73
N PRO A 46 24.71 -19.68 -5.66
CA PRO A 46 25.87 -20.28 -5.02
C PRO A 46 26.70 -21.12 -6.02
N ASP A 47 28.03 -21.05 -5.92
CA ASP A 47 28.95 -21.72 -6.86
C ASP A 47 28.69 -23.23 -7.00
N ASN A 48 28.30 -23.90 -5.91
CA ASN A 48 27.97 -25.32 -5.94
C ASN A 48 26.69 -25.65 -6.71
N GLN A 49 25.79 -24.67 -6.90
CA GLN A 49 24.55 -24.80 -7.66
C GLN A 49 24.68 -24.33 -9.12
N TRP A 50 25.73 -23.58 -9.44
CA TRP A 50 25.99 -23.09 -10.80
C TRP A 50 26.80 -24.07 -11.67
N LYS A 51 27.33 -25.15 -11.08
CA LYS A 51 28.08 -26.18 -11.83
C LYS A 51 27.17 -27.00 -12.75
N LEU A 52 27.61 -27.15 -14.00
CA LEU A 52 26.96 -27.99 -15.01
C LEU A 52 27.01 -29.46 -14.60
N HIS A 53 25.95 -29.92 -13.92
CA HIS A 53 25.67 -31.31 -13.62
C HIS A 53 24.34 -31.70 -14.25
N ALA A 54 24.20 -32.96 -14.69
CA ALA A 54 22.97 -33.46 -15.30
C ALA A 54 21.73 -33.26 -14.40
N ASP A 55 21.93 -33.35 -13.08
CA ASP A 55 20.87 -33.18 -12.07
C ASP A 55 20.45 -31.72 -11.83
N ASN A 56 21.23 -30.74 -12.31
CA ASN A 56 20.94 -29.32 -12.15
C ASN A 56 20.07 -28.74 -13.27
N PHE A 57 19.76 -29.55 -14.28
CA PHE A 57 19.10 -29.06 -15.47
C PHE A 57 17.65 -28.60 -15.22
N GLN A 58 16.91 -29.33 -14.38
CA GLN A 58 15.59 -28.91 -13.91
C GLN A 58 15.65 -27.58 -13.13
N ARG A 59 16.75 -27.33 -12.40
CA ARG A 59 16.93 -26.06 -11.67
C ARG A 59 17.09 -24.89 -12.64
N TYR A 60 17.90 -25.04 -13.68
CA TYR A 60 18.05 -23.99 -14.70
C TYR A 60 16.73 -23.70 -15.41
N GLN A 61 15.93 -24.74 -15.67
CA GLN A 61 14.59 -24.57 -16.23
C GLN A 61 13.66 -23.82 -15.28
N SER A 62 13.67 -24.15 -13.97
CA SER A 62 12.91 -23.40 -12.97
C SER A 62 13.34 -21.94 -12.87
N MET A 63 14.65 -21.65 -12.88
CA MET A 63 15.18 -20.29 -12.89
C MET A 63 14.73 -19.53 -14.15
N ALA A 64 14.82 -20.16 -15.32
CA ALA A 64 14.36 -19.56 -16.57
C ALA A 64 12.85 -19.28 -16.55
N LEU A 65 12.05 -20.22 -16.03
CA LEU A 65 10.61 -20.06 -15.89
C LEU A 65 10.26 -18.90 -14.95
N GLU A 66 10.93 -18.80 -13.80
CA GLU A 66 10.72 -17.72 -12.83
C GLU A 66 11.07 -16.36 -13.45
N LEU A 67 12.24 -16.25 -14.09
CA LEU A 67 12.67 -15.03 -14.78
C LEU A 67 11.67 -14.61 -15.87
N LEU A 68 11.25 -15.53 -16.73
CA LEU A 68 10.29 -15.24 -17.80
C LEU A 68 8.90 -14.92 -17.25
N SER A 69 8.49 -15.54 -16.14
CA SER A 69 7.23 -15.25 -15.45
C SER A 69 7.22 -13.83 -14.89
N LEU A 70 8.30 -13.42 -14.22
CA LEU A 70 8.48 -12.05 -13.72
C LEU A 70 8.49 -11.03 -14.86
N LEU A 71 9.17 -11.34 -15.97
CA LEU A 71 9.16 -10.49 -17.15
C LEU A 71 7.76 -10.36 -17.75
N MET A 72 7.02 -11.47 -17.84
CA MET A 72 5.66 -11.50 -18.37
C MET A 72 4.73 -10.64 -17.52
N ASP A 73 4.78 -10.76 -16.19
CA ASP A 73 4.04 -9.90 -15.26
C ASP A 73 4.37 -8.42 -15.49
N ARG A 74 5.66 -8.09 -15.59
CA ARG A 74 6.12 -6.70 -15.79
C ARG A 74 5.62 -6.12 -17.12
N VAL A 75 5.73 -6.86 -18.22
CA VAL A 75 5.28 -6.42 -19.55
C VAL A 75 3.77 -6.28 -19.60
N PHE A 76 3.03 -7.26 -19.07
CA PHE A 76 1.58 -7.22 -19.03
C PHE A 76 1.09 -6.00 -18.25
N ASN A 77 1.62 -5.79 -17.04
CA ASN A 77 1.24 -4.67 -16.20
C ASN A 77 1.61 -3.32 -16.82
N TYR A 78 2.76 -3.23 -17.51
CA TYR A 78 3.14 -2.03 -18.26
C TYR A 78 2.11 -1.65 -19.35
N HIS A 79 1.67 -2.62 -20.15
CA HIS A 79 0.68 -2.35 -21.21
C HIS A 79 -0.73 -2.13 -20.66
N ARG A 80 -1.12 -2.89 -19.65
CA ARG A 80 -2.39 -2.70 -18.93
C ARG A 80 -2.48 -1.28 -18.37
N ARG A 81 -1.40 -0.82 -17.74
CA ARG A 81 -1.24 0.55 -17.26
C ARG A 81 -1.45 1.58 -18.37
N ALA A 82 -0.67 1.47 -19.45
CA ALA A 82 -0.76 2.40 -20.58
C ALA A 82 -2.18 2.45 -21.19
N TYR A 83 -2.93 1.36 -21.08
CA TYR A 83 -4.33 1.31 -21.50
C TYR A 83 -5.29 1.94 -20.47
N LEU A 84 -5.13 1.68 -19.18
CA LEU A 84 -6.06 2.16 -18.15
C LEU A 84 -5.87 3.64 -17.80
N GLU A 85 -4.63 4.12 -17.68
CA GLU A 85 -4.32 5.49 -17.24
C GLU A 85 -5.06 6.61 -17.98
N PRO A 86 -5.15 6.63 -19.33
CA PRO A 86 -5.88 7.68 -20.05
C PRO A 86 -7.41 7.54 -19.95
N ARG A 87 -7.91 6.48 -19.31
CA ARG A 87 -9.33 6.15 -19.16
C ARG A 87 -9.77 6.18 -17.69
N LEU A 88 -8.96 6.78 -16.81
CA LEU A 88 -9.34 6.99 -15.42
C LEU A 88 -10.44 8.05 -15.34
N GLU A 89 -11.44 7.79 -14.51
CA GLU A 89 -12.58 8.66 -14.31
C GLU A 89 -12.78 8.91 -12.81
N LEU A 90 -13.22 10.13 -12.46
CA LEU A 90 -13.69 10.43 -11.12
C LEU A 90 -15.09 9.86 -10.94
N VAL A 91 -15.23 9.00 -9.94
CA VAL A 91 -16.48 8.31 -9.63
C VAL A 91 -16.81 8.53 -8.16
N ALA A 92 -18.06 8.88 -7.87
CA ALA A 92 -18.56 8.97 -6.50
C ALA A 92 -18.50 7.60 -5.80
N LEU A 93 -18.17 7.61 -4.50
CA LEU A 93 -18.21 6.40 -3.68
C LEU A 93 -19.65 6.05 -3.33
N GLU A 94 -20.10 4.90 -3.80
CA GLU A 94 -21.48 4.44 -3.71
C GLU A 94 -21.50 2.91 -3.57
N ASP A 95 -22.21 2.39 -2.56
CA ASP A 95 -22.31 0.94 -2.32
C ASP A 95 -22.75 0.18 -3.59
N ALA A 96 -23.68 0.76 -4.35
CA ALA A 96 -24.22 0.16 -5.58
C ALA A 96 -23.17 -0.06 -6.68
N ARG A 97 -22.03 0.67 -6.65
CA ARG A 97 -20.95 0.52 -7.63
C ARG A 97 -19.89 -0.49 -7.19
N GLY A 98 -20.00 -1.04 -5.97
CA GLY A 98 -19.01 -1.96 -5.41
C GLY A 98 -17.62 -1.34 -5.25
N ASN A 99 -17.54 0.00 -5.18
CA ASN A 99 -16.31 0.75 -4.94
C ASN A 99 -16.13 1.15 -3.46
N LEU A 100 -17.09 0.79 -2.62
CA LEU A 100 -16.95 0.77 -1.18
C LEU A 100 -16.65 -0.67 -0.72
N PRO A 101 -15.69 -0.86 0.20
CA PRO A 101 -15.44 -2.16 0.79
C PRO A 101 -16.72 -2.74 1.41
N ASP A 102 -17.10 -3.96 1.02
CA ASP A 102 -18.21 -4.70 1.64
C ASP A 102 -17.76 -5.32 2.96
N THR A 103 -17.34 -4.48 3.90
CA THR A 103 -16.80 -4.88 5.21
C THR A 103 -17.89 -4.81 6.27
N LYS A 104 -19.00 -5.49 6.01
CA LYS A 104 -20.10 -5.63 6.99
C LYS A 104 -19.74 -6.57 8.12
N GLU A 105 -18.84 -7.51 7.86
CA GLU A 105 -18.42 -8.54 8.81
C GLU A 105 -16.90 -8.71 8.80
N TYR A 106 -16.35 -8.93 10.00
CA TYR A 106 -14.96 -9.34 10.19
C TYR A 106 -14.91 -10.85 10.45
N GLN A 107 -14.09 -11.57 9.69
CA GLN A 107 -13.81 -12.96 9.94
C GLN A 107 -12.49 -13.09 10.68
N LEU A 108 -12.52 -13.62 11.90
CA LEU A 108 -11.33 -13.93 12.71
C LEU A 108 -11.24 -15.45 12.87
N ILE A 109 -10.18 -16.05 12.31
CA ILE A 109 -9.94 -17.50 12.32
C ILE A 109 -8.74 -17.76 13.22
N VAL A 110 -8.94 -18.63 14.21
CA VAL A 110 -7.92 -19.04 15.17
C VAL A 110 -8.08 -20.52 15.49
N ASP A 111 -6.99 -21.22 15.79
CA ASP A 111 -7.04 -22.62 16.21
C ASP A 111 -7.82 -22.76 17.54
N GLY A 112 -8.69 -23.77 17.62
CA GLY A 112 -9.54 -24.01 18.80
C GLY A 112 -8.76 -24.28 20.09
N SER A 113 -7.48 -24.68 19.98
CA SER A 113 -6.59 -24.87 21.12
C SER A 113 -6.03 -23.56 21.71
N GLU A 114 -6.11 -22.45 20.97
CA GLU A 114 -5.61 -21.13 21.40
C GLU A 114 -6.61 -20.40 22.31
N THR A 115 -6.93 -20.99 23.46
CA THR A 115 -7.94 -20.45 24.40
C THR A 115 -7.68 -18.99 24.78
N ALA A 116 -6.42 -18.63 25.00
CA ALA A 116 -6.02 -17.26 25.33
C ALA A 116 -6.35 -16.25 24.21
N LEU A 117 -6.15 -16.61 22.94
CA LEU A 117 -6.46 -15.75 21.80
C LEU A 117 -7.97 -15.69 21.53
N ILE A 118 -8.67 -16.82 21.70
CA ILE A 118 -10.13 -16.87 21.60
C ILE A 118 -10.77 -15.94 22.63
N ASP A 119 -10.30 -15.96 23.88
CA ASP A 119 -10.80 -15.08 24.92
C ASP A 119 -10.45 -13.61 24.67
N ASP A 120 -9.30 -13.34 24.03
CA ASP A 120 -8.92 -12.00 23.58
C ASP A 120 -9.90 -11.43 22.56
N ILE A 121 -10.23 -12.23 21.53
CA ILE A 121 -11.18 -11.87 20.48
C ILE A 121 -12.56 -11.60 21.09
N ARG A 122 -13.00 -12.41 22.06
CA ARG A 122 -14.28 -12.21 22.74
C ARG A 122 -14.32 -10.90 23.55
N GLN A 123 -13.25 -10.61 24.28
CA GLN A 123 -13.13 -9.35 25.04
C GLN A 123 -13.12 -8.13 24.13
N MET A 124 -12.36 -8.20 23.03
CA MET A 124 -12.32 -7.17 22.00
C MET A 124 -13.72 -6.91 21.43
N LYS A 125 -14.42 -7.99 21.01
CA LYS A 125 -15.79 -7.90 20.49
C LYS A 125 -16.73 -7.24 21.50
N GLU A 126 -16.72 -7.67 22.76
CA GLU A 126 -17.58 -7.11 23.80
C GLU A 126 -17.29 -5.61 24.02
N ALA A 127 -16.01 -5.22 24.06
CA ALA A 127 -15.62 -3.82 24.26
C ALA A 127 -16.14 -2.90 23.13
N ILE A 128 -16.10 -3.40 21.89
CA ILE A 128 -16.56 -2.68 20.70
C ILE A 128 -18.09 -2.61 20.63
N GLU A 129 -18.79 -3.73 20.83
CA GLU A 129 -20.25 -3.79 20.77
C GLU A 129 -20.90 -2.91 21.86
N GLN A 130 -20.26 -2.81 23.02
CA GLN A 130 -20.75 -1.99 24.12
C GLN A 130 -20.26 -0.54 24.05
N GLN A 131 -19.52 -0.16 23.00
CA GLN A 131 -18.92 1.17 22.83
C GLN A 131 -18.16 1.66 24.08
N ARG A 132 -17.58 0.73 24.85
CA ARG A 132 -16.92 1.05 26.13
C ARG A 132 -15.64 1.84 25.91
N GLN A 133 -14.95 1.57 24.80
CA GLN A 133 -13.65 2.14 24.48
C GLN A 133 -13.55 2.33 22.98
N ALA A 134 -13.14 3.52 22.54
CA ALA A 134 -12.88 3.78 21.13
C ALA A 134 -11.58 3.10 20.63
N ILE A 135 -10.71 2.67 21.54
CA ILE A 135 -9.53 1.87 21.24
C ILE A 135 -9.48 0.70 22.23
N TYR A 136 -9.52 -0.52 21.71
CA TYR A 136 -9.24 -1.74 22.47
C TYR A 136 -7.81 -2.18 22.19
N ARG A 137 -7.00 -2.32 23.24
CA ARG A 137 -5.66 -2.92 23.14
C ARG A 137 -5.62 -4.24 23.87
N SER A 138 -5.17 -5.28 23.16
CA SER A 138 -4.93 -6.56 23.79
C SER A 138 -3.87 -6.43 24.88
N SER A 139 -4.09 -7.11 26.00
CA SER A 139 -3.05 -7.32 27.01
C SER A 139 -2.00 -8.35 26.57
N LYS A 140 -2.25 -9.07 25.47
CA LYS A 140 -1.38 -10.12 24.94
C LYS A 140 -0.55 -9.55 23.79
N ALA A 141 0.75 -9.82 23.81
CA ALA A 141 1.68 -9.35 22.78
C ALA A 141 1.35 -9.86 21.36
N ASN A 142 0.67 -11.00 21.25
CA ASN A 142 0.22 -11.63 20.01
C ASN A 142 -1.31 -11.58 19.83
N GLY A 143 -2.00 -10.76 20.62
CA GLY A 143 -3.45 -10.64 20.62
C GLY A 143 -3.99 -9.73 19.52
N VAL A 144 -5.27 -9.38 19.63
CA VAL A 144 -5.97 -8.51 18.67
C VAL A 144 -6.30 -7.16 19.30
N SER A 145 -5.93 -6.09 18.61
CA SER A 145 -6.30 -4.71 18.97
C SER A 145 -7.28 -4.16 17.95
N ALA A 146 -8.08 -3.17 18.36
CA ALA A 146 -9.08 -2.55 17.52
C ALA A 146 -9.17 -1.05 17.79
N ILE A 147 -9.44 -0.27 16.73
CA ILE A 147 -9.65 1.17 16.81
C ILE A 147 -10.94 1.55 16.08
N GLN A 148 -11.75 2.37 16.73
CA GLN A 148 -12.95 2.99 16.19
C GLN A 148 -12.68 4.49 15.93
N ILE A 149 -12.81 4.89 14.68
CA ILE A 149 -12.66 6.27 14.21
C ILE A 149 -13.86 6.59 13.33
N ASP A 150 -14.68 7.57 13.72
CA ASP A 150 -15.92 7.92 13.02
C ASP A 150 -15.68 8.48 11.63
N ALA A 151 -14.50 9.08 11.44
CA ALA A 151 -14.05 9.53 10.13
C ALA A 151 -13.78 8.35 9.18
N HIS A 152 -13.66 7.09 9.63
CA HIS A 152 -13.39 6.00 8.71
C HIS A 152 -14.67 5.40 8.13
N LEU A 153 -14.68 5.09 6.82
CA LEU A 153 -15.87 4.58 6.12
C LEU A 153 -16.38 3.21 6.58
N TYR A 154 -15.54 2.44 7.28
CA TYR A 154 -15.95 1.21 7.96
C TYR A 154 -15.22 1.03 9.30
N SER A 155 -15.87 0.46 10.30
CA SER A 155 -15.32 0.40 11.66
C SER A 155 -15.72 -0.91 12.34
N PRO A 156 -14.88 -1.51 13.20
CA PRO A 156 -13.55 -1.05 13.65
C PRO A 156 -12.46 -1.29 12.61
N LEU A 157 -11.24 -0.78 12.82
CA LEU A 157 -10.03 -1.26 12.15
C LEU A 157 -9.23 -2.13 13.12
N LEU A 158 -8.76 -3.29 12.67
CA LEU A 158 -8.10 -4.29 13.51
C LEU A 158 -6.58 -4.28 13.32
N HIS A 159 -5.83 -4.60 14.37
CA HIS A 159 -4.38 -4.82 14.36
C HIS A 159 -4.07 -6.12 15.10
N LEU A 160 -3.06 -6.86 14.61
CA LEU A 160 -2.60 -8.08 15.25
C LEU A 160 -1.22 -7.85 15.85
N GLY A 161 -1.04 -8.34 17.07
CA GLY A 161 0.26 -8.42 17.71
C GLY A 161 1.24 -9.30 16.92
N LYS A 162 2.53 -9.15 17.21
CA LYS A 162 3.59 -9.93 16.55
C LYS A 162 3.39 -11.42 16.77
N ASP A 163 3.67 -12.20 15.73
CA ASP A 163 3.52 -13.67 15.71
C ASP A 163 2.11 -14.16 16.11
N SER A 164 1.08 -13.31 15.90
CA SER A 164 -0.31 -13.72 16.11
C SER A 164 -0.69 -14.87 15.19
N ARG A 165 -1.37 -15.87 15.76
CA ARG A 165 -1.92 -17.02 15.03
C ARG A 165 -3.38 -16.80 14.61
N ILE A 166 -3.86 -15.57 14.69
CA ILE A 166 -5.17 -15.16 14.22
C ILE A 166 -5.04 -14.78 12.74
N ARG A 167 -5.91 -15.32 11.89
CA ARG A 167 -6.11 -14.81 10.54
C ARG A 167 -7.34 -13.91 10.54
N VAL A 168 -7.25 -12.76 9.88
CA VAL A 168 -8.32 -11.75 9.86
C VAL A 168 -8.63 -11.37 8.42
N GLU A 169 -9.92 -11.35 8.09
CA GLU A 169 -10.45 -10.79 6.84
C GLU A 169 -11.52 -9.74 7.15
N PRO A 170 -11.40 -8.50 6.65
CA PRO A 170 -10.26 -7.92 5.92
C PRO A 170 -8.93 -7.98 6.69
N VAL A 171 -7.82 -7.98 5.95
CA VAL A 171 -6.45 -8.05 6.51
C VAL A 171 -6.28 -7.03 7.62
N ALA A 172 -5.64 -7.37 8.74
CA ALA A 172 -5.39 -6.44 9.84
C ALA A 172 -4.35 -5.37 9.46
N LEU A 173 -4.35 -4.24 10.17
CA LEU A 173 -3.36 -3.18 10.05
C LEU A 173 -2.00 -3.65 10.56
N ASN A 174 -0.93 -3.12 9.97
CA ASN A 174 0.42 -3.26 10.51
C ASN A 174 0.70 -2.22 11.64
N ASP A 175 1.87 -2.29 12.29
CA ASP A 175 2.22 -1.40 13.41
C ASP A 175 2.22 0.10 13.04
N SER A 176 2.75 0.48 11.86
CA SER A 176 2.80 1.88 11.43
C SER A 176 1.43 2.39 10.97
N GLU A 177 0.66 1.54 10.28
CA GLU A 177 -0.71 1.84 9.87
C GLU A 177 -1.62 2.05 11.10
N PHE A 178 -1.57 1.15 12.09
CA PHE A 178 -2.37 1.26 13.32
C PHE A 178 -2.03 2.53 14.09
N ARG A 179 -0.73 2.83 14.22
CA ARG A 179 -0.26 4.07 14.85
C ARG A 179 -0.75 5.32 14.12
N PHE A 180 -0.72 5.34 12.79
CA PHE A 180 -1.24 6.46 12.02
C PHE A 180 -2.72 6.71 12.31
N VAL A 181 -3.55 5.66 12.31
CA VAL A 181 -4.98 5.78 12.60
C VAL A 181 -5.22 6.27 14.04
N GLU A 182 -4.45 5.78 15.00
CA GLU A 182 -4.51 6.22 16.40
C GLU A 182 -4.14 7.70 16.55
N ASP A 183 -3.01 8.10 15.98
CA ASP A 183 -2.55 9.49 16.05
C ASP A 183 -3.58 10.42 15.35
N LEU A 184 -4.12 10.01 14.19
CA LEU A 184 -5.12 10.78 13.44
C LEU A 184 -6.42 10.93 14.23
N LYS A 185 -6.89 9.86 14.89
CA LYS A 185 -8.05 9.92 15.79
C LYS A 185 -7.82 10.96 16.88
N GLY A 186 -6.67 10.91 17.56
CA GLY A 186 -6.33 11.89 18.58
C GLY A 186 -6.25 13.32 18.04
N TRP A 187 -5.76 13.50 16.81
CA TRP A 187 -5.73 14.82 16.16
C TRP A 187 -7.13 15.34 15.85
N LEU A 188 -8.02 14.50 15.31
CA LEU A 188 -9.40 14.86 15.02
C LEU A 188 -10.16 15.27 16.28
N GLU A 189 -9.99 14.53 17.38
CA GLU A 189 -10.60 14.86 18.68
C GLU A 189 -10.15 16.22 19.22
N ARG A 190 -8.88 16.59 19.03
CA ARG A 190 -8.36 17.90 19.44
C ARG A 190 -8.81 19.06 18.54
N ASN A 191 -9.09 18.79 17.27
CA ASN A 191 -9.36 19.82 16.25
C ASN A 191 -10.83 19.87 15.80
N GLN A 192 -11.71 19.06 16.39
CA GLN A 192 -13.10 18.90 15.97
C GLN A 192 -13.87 20.23 15.88
N GLN A 193 -13.71 21.11 16.87
CA GLN A 193 -14.38 22.42 16.88
C GLN A 193 -13.89 23.31 15.73
N ALA A 194 -12.57 23.37 15.52
CA ALA A 194 -11.98 24.19 14.46
C ALA A 194 -12.37 23.68 13.07
N LEU A 195 -12.46 22.37 12.87
CA LEU A 195 -12.95 21.76 11.62
C LEU A 195 -14.41 22.14 11.37
N ALA A 196 -15.26 22.04 12.40
CA ALA A 196 -16.68 22.38 12.30
C ALA A 196 -16.91 23.87 11.98
N GLU A 197 -16.14 24.77 12.62
CA GLU A 197 -16.20 26.21 12.35
C GLU A 197 -15.80 26.56 10.91
N ARG A 198 -14.88 25.79 10.31
CA ARG A 198 -14.44 25.96 8.91
C ARG A 198 -15.28 25.19 7.89
N GLY A 199 -16.28 24.43 8.34
CA GLY A 199 -17.11 23.58 7.47
C GLY A 199 -16.33 22.43 6.82
N GLU A 200 -15.22 22.00 7.42
CA GLU A 200 -14.36 20.95 6.89
C GLU A 200 -14.82 19.58 7.36
N GLN A 201 -15.00 18.67 6.41
CA GLN A 201 -15.31 17.26 6.67
C GLN A 201 -14.12 16.41 6.24
N LEU A 202 -13.62 15.61 7.18
CA LEU A 202 -12.54 14.68 6.96
C LEU A 202 -13.07 13.27 7.08
N TYR A 203 -12.63 12.42 6.17
CA TYR A 203 -12.85 11.02 6.35
C TYR A 203 -11.72 10.16 5.75
N LEU A 204 -11.67 8.90 6.16
CA LEU A 204 -10.55 8.02 5.94
C LEU A 204 -11.08 6.73 5.33
N LEU A 205 -10.37 6.25 4.33
CA LEU A 205 -10.63 4.95 3.73
C LEU A 205 -9.32 4.18 3.66
N ARG A 206 -9.26 3.05 4.36
CA ARG A 206 -8.24 2.05 4.11
C ARG A 206 -8.50 1.43 2.76
N ASN A 207 -7.46 1.42 1.93
CA ASN A 207 -7.53 0.91 0.57
C ASN A 207 -7.34 -0.61 0.56
N LEU A 208 -8.44 -1.36 0.51
CA LEU A 208 -8.38 -2.82 0.41
C LEU A 208 -8.10 -3.27 -1.02
N VAL A 209 -7.03 -4.05 -1.19
CA VAL A 209 -6.67 -4.65 -2.50
C VAL A 209 -7.85 -5.49 -3.02
N LYS A 210 -8.22 -5.31 -4.29
CA LYS A 210 -9.32 -5.98 -5.03
C LYS A 210 -10.75 -5.50 -4.75
N GLN A 211 -11.01 -4.72 -3.70
CA GLN A 211 -12.36 -4.21 -3.36
C GLN A 211 -12.43 -2.68 -3.22
N GLY A 212 -11.29 -2.00 -3.36
CA GLY A 212 -11.22 -0.54 -3.28
C GLY A 212 -11.42 0.19 -4.61
N ILE A 213 -11.36 1.51 -4.52
CA ILE A 213 -11.30 2.44 -5.64
C ILE A 213 -10.26 1.91 -6.64
N GLY A 214 -10.68 1.56 -7.86
CA GLY A 214 -9.86 0.91 -8.91
C GLY A 214 -8.72 1.76 -9.47
N PHE A 215 -8.20 2.68 -8.67
CA PHE A 215 -7.45 3.86 -9.07
C PHE A 215 -5.98 3.53 -9.42
N PHE A 216 -5.42 2.37 -9.01
CA PHE A 216 -3.96 2.17 -9.07
C PHE A 216 -3.42 0.82 -9.50
N GLU A 217 -4.16 0.00 -10.26
CA GLU A 217 -3.52 -1.16 -10.91
C GLU A 217 -2.46 -0.77 -11.96
N ALA A 218 -2.49 0.50 -12.40
CA ALA A 218 -1.48 1.13 -13.22
C ALA A 218 -0.21 1.55 -12.44
N GLY A 219 -0.16 1.42 -11.12
CA GLY A 219 0.89 2.04 -10.32
C GLY A 219 2.14 1.19 -10.11
N GLY A 220 1.93 -0.09 -9.84
CA GLY A 220 2.81 -0.88 -8.97
C GLY A 220 2.67 -0.51 -7.48
N PHE A 221 2.20 0.71 -7.22
CA PHE A 221 1.98 1.29 -5.90
C PHE A 221 0.50 1.33 -5.53
N TYR A 222 0.18 0.87 -4.32
CA TYR A 222 -1.13 0.97 -3.70
C TYR A 222 -0.94 1.64 -2.34
N PRO A 223 -1.38 2.89 -2.17
CA PRO A 223 -1.32 3.53 -0.85
C PRO A 223 -2.27 2.81 0.11
N ASP A 224 -1.86 2.69 1.37
CA ASP A 224 -2.63 1.99 2.40
C ASP A 224 -3.93 2.73 2.77
N PHE A 225 -3.93 4.06 2.70
CA PHE A 225 -5.07 4.91 3.05
C PHE A 225 -5.34 6.00 2.01
N ILE A 226 -6.59 6.43 1.99
CA ILE A 226 -7.11 7.58 1.25
C ILE A 226 -7.75 8.50 2.30
N LEU A 227 -7.18 9.68 2.48
CA LEU A 227 -7.69 10.73 3.36
C LEU A 227 -8.28 11.83 2.47
N TRP A 228 -9.60 11.98 2.51
CA TRP A 228 -10.30 13.05 1.78
C TRP A 228 -10.60 14.23 2.74
N GLN A 229 -10.48 15.45 2.23
CA GLN A 229 -11.06 16.62 2.86
C GLN A 229 -12.13 17.14 1.92
N VAL A 230 -13.31 17.40 2.46
CA VAL A 230 -14.41 18.05 1.76
C VAL A 230 -14.66 19.38 2.46
N GLN A 231 -14.59 20.46 1.69
CA GLN A 231 -14.92 21.81 2.14
C GLN A 231 -15.66 22.50 1.00
N ASP A 232 -16.90 22.90 1.26
CA ASP A 232 -17.82 23.46 0.25
C ASP A 232 -17.94 22.56 -0.99
N ASP A 233 -17.56 23.06 -2.16
CA ASP A 233 -17.57 22.34 -3.44
C ASP A 233 -16.19 21.78 -3.81
N ARG A 234 -15.22 21.80 -2.89
CA ARG A 234 -13.86 21.34 -3.11
C ARG A 234 -13.56 20.07 -2.33
N GLN A 235 -12.79 19.21 -2.97
CA GLN A 235 -12.29 17.98 -2.38
C GLN A 235 -10.79 17.88 -2.59
N ARG A 236 -10.08 17.53 -1.53
CA ARG A 236 -8.66 17.21 -1.59
C ARG A 236 -8.46 15.78 -1.14
N ILE A 237 -8.01 14.94 -2.06
CA ILE A 237 -7.84 13.50 -1.87
C ILE A 237 -6.35 13.23 -1.71
N VAL A 238 -5.95 12.83 -0.50
CA VAL A 238 -4.57 12.55 -0.15
C VAL A 238 -4.37 11.06 0.02
N PHE A 239 -3.50 10.48 -0.79
CA PHE A 239 -3.07 9.09 -0.70
C PHE A 239 -1.96 8.98 0.35
N VAL A 240 -2.20 8.24 1.43
CA VAL A 240 -1.29 8.14 2.58
C VAL A 240 -0.74 6.71 2.71
N ASP A 241 0.59 6.58 2.78
CA ASP A 241 1.30 5.30 2.87
C ASP A 241 2.27 5.27 4.07
N PRO A 242 1.89 4.68 5.22
CA PRO A 242 2.75 4.47 6.39
C PRO A 242 3.83 3.41 6.18
N HIS A 243 4.82 3.70 5.33
CA HIS A 243 5.75 2.71 4.81
C HIS A 243 7.24 2.95 5.12
N GLY A 244 7.96 1.87 5.44
CA GLY A 244 9.40 1.90 5.68
C GLY A 244 10.20 2.15 4.40
N LEU A 245 11.06 3.18 4.41
CA LEU A 245 11.83 3.59 3.23
C LEU A 245 13.27 3.04 3.18
N ARG A 246 13.64 2.15 4.12
CA ARG A 246 15.02 1.63 4.23
C ARG A 246 15.49 0.80 3.03
N HIS A 247 14.57 0.21 2.29
CA HIS A 247 14.86 -0.58 1.08
C HIS A 247 14.43 0.13 -0.20
N THR A 248 14.06 1.41 -0.07
CA THR A 248 13.53 2.25 -1.14
C THR A 248 14.64 3.20 -1.61
N GLY A 249 14.62 3.53 -2.90
CA GLY A 249 15.52 4.52 -3.49
C GLY A 249 14.79 5.81 -3.88
N PRO A 250 15.54 6.87 -4.23
CA PRO A 250 14.95 8.15 -4.65
C PRO A 250 14.11 8.09 -5.94
N LYS A 251 14.31 7.03 -6.74
CA LYS A 251 13.58 6.74 -7.99
C LYS A 251 12.59 5.57 -7.86
N ASP A 252 12.22 5.26 -6.62
CA ASP A 252 11.25 4.21 -6.38
C ASP A 252 9.85 4.67 -6.83
N GLU A 253 9.04 3.75 -7.34
CA GLU A 253 7.70 4.03 -7.83
C GLU A 253 6.81 4.69 -6.77
N LYS A 254 7.04 4.40 -5.48
CA LYS A 254 6.35 5.06 -4.36
C LYS A 254 6.66 6.55 -4.26
N ILE A 255 7.92 6.91 -4.49
CA ILE A 255 8.38 8.30 -4.39
C ILE A 255 7.97 9.09 -5.62
N GLU A 256 8.11 8.49 -6.80
CA GLU A 256 7.67 9.09 -8.07
C GLU A 256 6.15 9.21 -8.15
N PHE A 257 5.41 8.47 -7.32
CA PHE A 257 3.95 8.53 -7.29
C PHE A 257 3.40 9.92 -6.95
N GLY A 258 4.08 10.69 -6.09
CA GLY A 258 3.70 12.08 -5.80
C GLY A 258 3.72 12.99 -7.03
N GLU A 259 4.60 12.72 -8.00
CA GLU A 259 4.65 13.46 -9.26
C GLU A 259 3.60 12.91 -10.26
N ARG A 260 3.49 11.58 -10.34
CA ARG A 260 2.52 10.89 -11.22
C ARG A 260 1.07 11.23 -10.89
N ILE A 261 0.71 11.37 -9.62
CA ILE A 261 -0.66 11.69 -9.22
C ILE A 261 -1.09 13.08 -9.70
N LYS A 262 -0.15 14.03 -9.78
CA LYS A 262 -0.39 15.36 -10.38
C LYS A 262 -0.60 15.32 -11.88
N GLU A 263 -0.03 14.34 -12.59
CA GLU A 263 -0.41 14.11 -13.98
C GLU A 263 -1.86 13.62 -14.11
N VAL A 264 -2.29 12.73 -13.20
CA VAL A 264 -3.68 12.24 -13.17
C VAL A 264 -4.64 13.38 -12.87
N GLU A 265 -4.36 14.20 -11.84
CA GLU A 265 -5.14 15.40 -11.49
C GLU A 265 -5.35 16.31 -12.71
N ARG A 266 -4.28 16.66 -13.44
CA ARG A 266 -4.36 17.47 -14.66
C ARG A 266 -5.20 16.83 -15.77
N ARG A 267 -5.17 15.50 -15.90
CA ARG A 267 -5.94 14.76 -16.91
C ARG A 267 -7.43 14.69 -16.57
N LEU A 268 -7.77 14.62 -15.28
CA LEU A 268 -9.16 14.61 -14.80
C LEU A 268 -9.87 15.95 -15.06
N LYS A 269 -9.12 17.06 -15.18
CA LYS A 269 -9.65 18.41 -15.49
C LYS A 269 -10.80 18.85 -14.57
N SER A 270 -10.77 18.42 -13.31
CA SER A 270 -11.72 18.85 -12.29
C SER A 270 -11.18 20.10 -11.61
N GLU A 271 -11.97 21.17 -11.56
CA GLU A 271 -11.65 22.38 -10.77
C GLU A 271 -11.95 22.21 -9.28
N HIS A 272 -12.63 21.11 -8.93
CA HIS A 272 -13.14 20.81 -7.59
C HIS A 272 -12.37 19.72 -6.87
N VAL A 273 -11.43 19.05 -7.54
CA VAL A 273 -10.71 17.89 -6.98
C VAL A 273 -9.21 18.06 -7.14
N GLU A 274 -8.51 18.04 -6.02
CA GLU A 274 -7.05 18.05 -5.94
C GLU A 274 -6.57 16.70 -5.39
N LEU A 275 -5.51 16.16 -5.96
CA LEU A 275 -4.94 14.86 -5.59
C LEU A 275 -3.53 15.05 -5.05
N GLU A 276 -3.24 14.51 -3.87
CA GLU A 276 -1.91 14.51 -3.28
C GLU A 276 -1.48 13.10 -2.90
N SER A 277 -0.18 12.90 -2.73
CA SER A 277 0.36 11.71 -2.09
C SER A 277 1.29 12.11 -0.97
N VAL A 278 1.27 11.36 0.13
CA VAL A 278 2.13 11.53 1.30
C VAL A 278 2.64 10.17 1.74
N ILE A 279 3.95 10.08 1.96
CA ILE A 279 4.55 8.90 2.58
C ILE A 279 4.86 9.22 4.03
N LEU A 280 4.38 8.37 4.94
CA LEU A 280 4.67 8.48 6.35
C LEU A 280 5.74 7.45 6.71
N ALA A 281 6.99 7.88 6.75
CA ALA A 281 8.11 7.06 7.16
C ALA A 281 7.96 6.68 8.65
N PRO A 282 7.83 5.38 8.99
CA PRO A 282 7.72 4.91 10.37
C PRO A 282 8.95 5.31 11.18
N SER A 283 8.86 5.32 12.50
CA SER A 283 9.97 5.69 13.39
C SER A 283 11.22 4.81 13.26
N SER A 284 11.15 3.67 12.57
CA SER A 284 12.33 2.89 12.20
C SER A 284 13.18 3.59 11.11
N THR A 285 12.62 4.52 10.36
CA THR A 285 13.31 5.27 9.30
C THR A 285 13.51 6.70 9.77
N THR A 286 14.75 7.14 9.94
CA THR A 286 15.04 8.54 10.32
C THR A 286 15.32 9.39 9.09
N ARG A 287 15.07 10.70 9.23
CA ARG A 287 15.36 11.70 8.19
C ARG A 287 16.83 11.69 7.80
N GLU A 288 17.72 11.65 8.79
CA GLU A 288 19.17 11.69 8.60
C GLU A 288 19.65 10.49 7.80
N TRP A 289 19.05 9.32 8.05
CA TRP A 289 19.34 8.11 7.29
C TRP A 289 18.95 8.27 5.82
N ILE A 290 17.74 8.76 5.54
CA ILE A 290 17.26 8.97 4.16
C ILE A 290 18.10 10.01 3.43
N ILE A 291 18.36 11.17 4.05
CA ILE A 291 19.19 12.24 3.48
C ILE A 291 20.57 11.69 3.08
N SER A 292 21.20 10.92 3.96
CA SER A 292 22.51 10.31 3.71
C SER A 292 22.49 9.27 2.59
N HIS A 293 21.48 8.41 2.54
CA HIS A 293 21.42 7.30 1.57
C HIS A 293 20.92 7.73 0.20
N TRP A 294 20.04 8.73 0.14
CA TRP A 294 19.45 9.20 -1.12
C TRP A 294 20.18 10.42 -1.69
N GLY A 295 21.02 11.08 -0.89
CA GLY A 295 21.71 12.31 -1.30
C GLY A 295 20.73 13.47 -1.51
N MET A 296 19.61 13.49 -0.79
CA MET A 296 18.58 14.53 -0.86
C MET A 296 18.63 15.43 0.37
N THR A 297 18.23 16.68 0.19
CA THR A 297 18.02 17.65 1.27
C THR A 297 16.68 17.42 1.96
N ALA A 298 16.52 17.96 3.18
CA ALA A 298 15.23 17.96 3.86
C ALA A 298 14.12 18.68 3.08
N GLU A 299 14.48 19.69 2.28
CA GLU A 299 13.53 20.43 1.43
C GLU A 299 13.05 19.59 0.25
N GLU A 300 13.93 18.82 -0.38
CA GLU A 300 13.56 17.90 -1.46
C GLU A 300 12.63 16.78 -0.95
N LEU A 301 12.89 16.27 0.25
CA LEU A 301 12.00 15.28 0.90
C LEU A 301 10.63 15.89 1.23
N ARG A 302 10.58 17.13 1.72
CA ARG A 302 9.32 17.86 1.94
C ARG A 302 8.55 18.07 0.65
N THR A 303 9.22 18.48 -0.42
CA THR A 303 8.61 18.67 -1.75
C THR A 303 8.02 17.36 -2.29
N LYS A 304 8.65 16.23 -1.95
CA LYS A 304 8.16 14.87 -2.26
C LYS A 304 7.13 14.35 -1.25
N HIS A 305 6.66 15.19 -0.32
CA HIS A 305 5.73 14.83 0.76
C HIS A 305 6.13 13.58 1.55
N VAL A 306 7.43 13.43 1.82
CA VAL A 306 7.95 12.40 2.72
C VAL A 306 8.01 12.98 4.12
N LEU A 307 7.09 12.54 4.98
CA LEU A 307 7.00 12.92 6.39
C LEU A 307 7.50 11.79 7.29
N PHE A 308 7.96 12.11 8.50
CA PHE A 308 8.51 11.12 9.43
C PHE A 308 7.66 11.04 10.68
N MET A 309 7.13 9.85 10.99
CA MET A 309 6.29 9.61 12.18
C MET A 309 7.07 9.74 13.51
N SER A 310 8.39 9.93 13.46
CA SER A 310 9.21 10.30 14.61
C SER A 310 9.09 11.77 14.99
N ASP A 311 8.67 12.63 14.06
CA ASP A 311 8.49 14.05 14.34
C ASP A 311 7.19 14.26 15.10
N SER A 312 7.19 15.07 16.16
CA SER A 312 6.00 15.28 17.00
C SER A 312 4.85 15.98 16.26
N ASN A 313 5.16 16.76 15.23
CA ASN A 313 4.23 17.55 14.43
C ASN A 313 3.93 16.94 13.05
N TYR A 314 4.23 15.66 12.84
CA TYR A 314 4.06 15.02 11.52
C TYR A 314 2.61 15.05 11.05
N LEU A 315 1.64 14.91 11.96
CA LEU A 315 0.21 15.01 11.61
C LEU A 315 -0.20 16.42 11.27
N ASP A 316 0.31 17.45 11.96
CA ASP A 316 0.02 18.83 11.58
C ASP A 316 0.55 19.13 10.18
N SER A 317 1.73 18.59 9.85
CA SER A 317 2.32 18.68 8.50
C SER A 317 1.48 17.94 7.45
N LEU A 318 0.98 16.74 7.76
CA LEU A 318 0.04 16.00 6.90
C LEU A 318 -1.24 16.82 6.69
N MET A 319 -1.80 17.37 7.77
CA MET A 319 -3.05 18.13 7.71
C MET A 319 -2.90 19.46 6.96
N GLN A 320 -1.72 20.08 6.95
CA GLN A 320 -1.41 21.20 6.06
C GLN A 320 -1.48 20.80 4.58
N VAL A 321 -0.88 19.66 4.22
CA VAL A 321 -1.00 19.10 2.85
C VAL A 321 -2.45 18.80 2.50
N VAL A 322 -3.21 18.23 3.45
CA VAL A 322 -4.65 17.93 3.30
C VAL A 322 -5.49 19.20 3.16
N ALA A 323 -5.12 20.30 3.81
CA ALA A 323 -5.81 21.59 3.70
C ALA A 323 -5.34 22.46 2.52
N GLY A 324 -4.39 21.98 1.71
CA GLY A 324 -3.80 22.74 0.61
C GLY A 324 -2.93 23.93 1.05
N GLN A 325 -2.45 23.91 2.30
CA GLN A 325 -1.50 24.86 2.83
C GLN A 325 -0.06 24.35 2.58
N PRO A 326 0.91 25.24 2.30
CA PRO A 326 2.30 24.82 2.24
C PRO A 326 2.71 24.25 3.61
N ALA A 327 3.36 23.09 3.62
CA ALA A 327 3.86 22.48 4.84
C ALA A 327 4.85 23.44 5.51
N GLU A 328 4.54 23.96 6.70
CA GLU A 328 5.42 24.87 7.43
C GLU A 328 6.69 24.13 7.85
N ALA A 329 7.82 24.84 7.82
CA ALA A 329 9.08 24.31 8.31
C ALA A 329 8.91 23.94 9.78
N ALA A 330 8.97 22.64 10.11
CA ALA A 330 9.03 22.17 11.49
C ALA A 330 10.11 22.98 12.22
N THR A 331 9.68 23.76 13.20
CA THR A 331 10.56 24.62 13.99
C THR A 331 11.69 23.74 14.54
N MET A 332 12.90 23.93 14.01
CA MET A 332 14.11 23.33 14.56
C MET A 332 14.26 23.89 15.98
N GLN A 333 13.78 23.17 16.99
CA GLN A 333 14.31 23.36 18.33
C GLN A 333 15.64 22.60 18.39
N PRO A 334 16.70 23.27 18.90
CA PRO A 334 18.08 22.77 18.85
C PRO A 334 18.30 21.50 19.68
#